data_AF-A0A7L9TS15-F1
#
_entry.id   AF-A0A7L9TS15-F1
#
_cell.length_a   1.000
_cell.length_b   1.000
_cell.length_c   1.000
_cell.angle_alpha   90.00
_cell.angle_beta   90.00
_cell.angle_gamma   90.00
#
_symmetry.space_group_name_H-M   'P 1'
#
loop_
_entity.id
_entity.type
_entity.pdbx_description
1 polymer ?
#
loop_
_entity_poly.entity_id
_entity_poly.type
_entity_poly.pdbx_seq_one_letter_code
_entity_poly.pdbx_strand_id
1 'polypeptide(L)'
;MRPVLPVRAHDSYGGMRMALYHVAPELTVGSAILPGDLNGVYRMDTDTIVIDRSMTYTRKRCTLVHELVHRMYGDVGCGYRERRCRMTTARLLIDEDDYRKAEAMYDGDPWLMAEELNVTPQVVRDYQECLHDFAVITPERRCLIGTQA
;
A
#
# COMPACT_ATOMS: atom_id res chain seq x y z
N MET A 1 -8.86 16.90 10.77
CA MET A 1 -9.43 15.65 10.21
C MET A 1 -8.39 15.10 9.25
N ARG A 2 -7.85 13.90 9.46
CA ARG A 2 -6.94 13.30 8.46
C ARG A 2 -7.79 12.95 7.22
N PRO A 3 -7.38 13.31 6.00
CA PRO A 3 -8.13 12.90 4.81
C PRO A 3 -8.17 11.36 4.78
N VAL A 4 -9.36 10.78 4.64
CA VAL A 4 -9.49 9.35 4.36
C VAL A 4 -9.16 9.17 2.88
N LEU A 5 -8.13 8.37 2.58
CA LEU A 5 -7.85 8.03 1.19
C LEU A 5 -9.00 7.17 0.63
N PRO A 6 -9.57 7.52 -0.54
CA PRO A 6 -10.70 6.82 -1.13
C PRO A 6 -10.20 5.59 -1.90
N VAL A 7 -9.55 4.70 -1.18
CA VAL A 7 -8.85 3.53 -1.70
C VAL A 7 -9.32 2.33 -0.89
N ARG A 8 -9.79 1.29 -1.57
CA ARG A 8 -10.10 -0.01 -0.95
C ARG A 8 -9.09 -1.06 -1.38
N ALA A 9 -8.86 -2.04 -0.52
CA ALA A 9 -7.96 -3.16 -0.80
C ALA A 9 -8.34 -3.90 -2.09
N HIS A 10 -9.62 -4.06 -2.41
CA HIS A 10 -10.04 -4.76 -3.62
C HIS A 10 -10.10 -3.88 -4.89
N ASP A 11 -9.85 -2.57 -4.81
CA ASP A 11 -9.95 -1.71 -5.99
C ASP A 11 -8.84 -2.03 -7.00
N SER A 12 -9.18 -2.04 -8.29
CA SER A 12 -8.20 -2.08 -9.37
C SER A 12 -7.50 -0.73 -9.52
N TYR A 13 -6.32 -0.68 -10.17
CA TYR A 13 -5.65 0.59 -10.49
C TYR A 13 -6.57 1.56 -11.26
N GLY A 14 -7.35 1.04 -12.22
CA GLY A 14 -8.32 1.83 -12.97
C GLY A 14 -9.45 2.36 -12.08
N GLY A 15 -10.00 1.51 -11.20
CA GLY A 15 -11.03 1.88 -10.24
C GLY A 15 -10.57 2.99 -9.29
N MET A 16 -9.37 2.86 -8.72
CA MET A 16 -8.77 3.90 -7.87
C MET A 16 -8.62 5.23 -8.61
N ARG A 17 -8.11 5.20 -9.86
CA ARG A 17 -8.00 6.41 -10.68
C ARG A 17 -9.36 7.06 -10.95
N MET A 18 -10.38 6.26 -11.25
CA MET A 18 -11.72 6.78 -11.48
C MET A 18 -12.31 7.42 -10.23
N ALA A 19 -12.12 6.81 -9.06
CA ALA A 19 -12.55 7.37 -7.79
C ALA A 19 -11.89 8.73 -7.53
N LEU A 20 -10.59 8.87 -7.80
CA LEU A 20 -9.83 10.11 -7.60
C LEU A 20 -10.41 11.31 -8.36
N TYR A 21 -10.98 11.13 -9.56
CA TYR A 21 -11.63 12.23 -10.29
C TYR A 21 -12.79 12.87 -9.53
N HIS A 22 -13.50 12.10 -8.71
CA HIS A 22 -14.67 12.60 -7.98
C HIS A 22 -14.32 13.17 -6.61
N VAL A 23 -13.36 12.56 -5.93
CA VAL A 23 -13.02 12.82 -4.53
C VAL A 23 -11.83 13.77 -4.35
N ALA A 24 -10.98 13.90 -5.37
CA ALA A 24 -9.79 14.74 -5.38
C ALA A 24 -9.59 15.39 -6.77
N PRO A 25 -10.53 16.22 -7.24
CA PRO A 25 -10.51 16.77 -8.60
C PRO A 25 -9.27 17.62 -8.92
N GLU A 26 -8.64 18.21 -7.91
CA GLU A 26 -7.41 19.01 -8.06
C GLU A 26 -6.15 18.15 -8.22
N LEU A 27 -6.19 16.88 -7.79
CA LEU A 27 -5.05 15.97 -7.90
C LEU A 27 -4.88 15.49 -9.33
N THR A 28 -3.73 15.79 -9.94
CA THR A 28 -3.39 15.24 -11.24
C THR A 28 -2.72 13.87 -11.08
N VAL A 29 -3.24 12.84 -11.75
CA VAL A 29 -2.59 11.52 -11.81
C VAL A 29 -2.21 11.19 -13.24
N GLY A 30 -0.92 11.26 -13.54
CA GLY A 30 -0.36 10.98 -14.87
C GLY A 30 0.36 9.64 -14.96
N SER A 31 0.83 9.31 -16.16
CA SER A 31 1.79 8.22 -16.36
C SER A 31 2.84 8.61 -17.40
N ALA A 32 4.10 8.28 -17.13
CA ALA A 32 5.26 8.58 -17.99
C ALA A 32 6.27 7.43 -17.95
N ILE A 33 7.29 7.44 -18.80
CA ILE A 33 8.48 6.60 -18.57
C ILE A 33 9.36 7.37 -17.59
N LEU A 34 9.60 6.80 -16.41
CA LEU A 34 10.42 7.44 -15.39
C LEU A 34 11.88 6.99 -15.50
N PRO A 35 12.84 7.84 -15.11
CA PRO A 35 14.26 7.47 -15.15
C PRO A 35 14.61 6.50 -14.01
N GLY A 36 15.58 5.63 -14.28
CA GLY A 36 16.12 4.71 -13.27
C GLY A 36 15.12 3.66 -12.81
N ASP A 37 15.03 3.47 -11.50
CA ASP A 37 14.17 2.50 -10.82
C ASP A 37 12.92 3.13 -10.18
N LEU A 38 12.63 4.39 -10.51
CA LEU A 38 11.46 5.09 -10.00
C LEU A 38 10.16 4.46 -10.50
N ASN A 39 9.36 3.96 -9.57
CA ASN A 39 8.02 3.46 -9.86
C ASN A 39 7.01 4.60 -9.99
N GLY A 40 7.19 5.66 -9.20
CA GLY A 40 6.28 6.79 -9.14
C GLY A 40 6.87 7.92 -8.34
N VAL A 41 6.21 9.07 -8.39
CA VAL A 41 6.56 10.25 -7.58
C VAL A 41 5.34 11.14 -7.39
N TYR A 42 5.12 11.56 -6.15
CA TYR A 42 4.27 12.70 -5.83
C TYR A 42 5.07 14.01 -5.85
N ARG A 43 4.53 15.02 -6.54
CA ARG A 43 5.05 16.38 -6.62
C ARG A 43 4.07 17.33 -5.92
N MET A 44 4.52 17.92 -4.82
CA MET A 44 3.69 18.80 -3.99
C MET A 44 3.38 20.15 -4.65
N ASP A 45 4.33 20.71 -5.40
CA ASP A 45 4.23 22.01 -6.06
C ASP A 45 3.11 22.06 -7.12
N THR A 46 2.86 20.94 -7.79
CA THR A 46 1.82 20.81 -8.82
C THR A 46 0.67 19.87 -8.44
N ASP A 47 0.62 19.42 -7.17
CA ASP A 47 -0.27 18.36 -6.68
C ASP A 47 -0.44 17.21 -7.69
N THR A 48 0.68 16.64 -8.13
CA THR A 48 0.73 15.67 -9.23
C THR A 48 1.38 14.37 -8.81
N ILE A 49 0.70 13.25 -9.07
CA ILE A 49 1.29 11.91 -9.01
C ILE A 49 1.63 11.47 -10.43
N VAL A 50 2.89 11.09 -10.67
CA VAL A 50 3.32 10.47 -11.92
C VAL A 50 3.70 9.02 -11.65
N ILE A 51 3.07 8.08 -12.35
CA ILE A 51 3.35 6.64 -12.24
C ILE A 51 4.12 6.17 -13.48
N ASP A 52 5.11 5.29 -13.30
CA ASP A 52 5.81 4.68 -14.42
C ASP A 52 4.84 3.81 -15.24
N ARG A 53 4.73 4.13 -16.54
CA ARG A 53 3.79 3.49 -17.45
C ARG A 53 4.19 2.06 -17.87
N SER A 54 5.45 1.68 -17.72
CA SER A 54 5.98 0.34 -18.08
C SER A 54 5.59 -0.74 -17.07
N MET A 55 5.22 -0.35 -15.85
CA MET A 55 4.87 -1.27 -14.77
C MET A 55 3.57 -2.05 -15.01
N THR A 56 3.50 -3.24 -14.42
CA THR A 56 2.26 -4.03 -14.30
C THR A 56 1.19 -3.25 -13.54
N TYR A 57 -0.09 -3.60 -13.76
CA TYR A 57 -1.19 -2.95 -13.06
C TYR A 57 -1.14 -3.12 -11.54
N THR A 58 -0.69 -4.28 -11.06
CA THR A 58 -0.46 -4.56 -9.63
C THR A 58 0.57 -3.60 -9.02
N ARG A 59 1.70 -3.40 -9.70
CA ARG A 59 2.75 -2.49 -9.24
C ARG A 59 2.32 -1.02 -9.34
N LYS A 60 1.57 -0.64 -10.39
CA LYS A 60 0.94 0.69 -10.51
C LYS A 60 -0.05 0.97 -9.39
N ARG A 61 -0.90 0.00 -9.03
CA ARG A 61 -1.83 0.09 -7.90
C ARG A 61 -1.08 0.33 -6.60
N CYS A 62 -0.06 -0.47 -6.29
CA CYS A 62 0.73 -0.31 -5.07
C CYS A 62 1.43 1.06 -5.02
N THR A 63 2.02 1.47 -6.14
CA THR A 63 2.72 2.75 -6.26
C THR A 63 1.76 3.93 -6.11
N LEU A 64 0.59 3.89 -6.74
CA LEU A 64 -0.42 4.95 -6.62
C LEU A 64 -0.80 5.19 -5.15
N VAL A 65 -1.05 4.11 -4.40
CA VAL A 65 -1.41 4.24 -2.98
C VAL A 65 -0.23 4.73 -2.14
N HIS A 66 0.99 4.34 -2.48
CA HIS A 66 2.21 4.87 -1.88
C HIS A 66 2.31 6.40 -2.06
N GLU A 67 2.19 6.89 -3.29
CA GLU A 67 2.26 8.33 -3.57
C GLU A 67 1.08 9.11 -2.95
N LEU A 68 -0.12 8.52 -2.90
CA LEU A 68 -1.27 9.10 -2.20
C LEU A 68 -1.02 9.26 -0.70
N VAL A 69 -0.29 8.32 -0.08
CA VAL A 69 0.10 8.43 1.32
C VAL A 69 1.12 9.56 1.51
N HIS A 70 2.10 9.71 0.63
CA HIS A 70 2.99 10.87 0.67
C HIS A 70 2.22 12.19 0.58
N ARG A 71 1.28 12.29 -0.37
CA ARG A 71 0.38 13.43 -0.51
C ARG A 71 -0.42 13.70 0.77
N MET A 72 -1.05 12.68 1.34
CA MET A 72 -1.88 12.80 2.55
C MET A 72 -1.14 13.39 3.74
N TYR A 73 0.16 13.12 3.85
CA TYR A 73 0.99 13.59 4.96
C TYR A 73 1.86 14.80 4.62
N GLY A 74 1.83 15.27 3.37
CA GLY A 74 2.68 16.36 2.90
C GLY A 74 4.16 16.03 3.00
N ASP A 75 4.55 14.77 2.75
CA ASP A 75 5.96 14.40 2.74
C ASP A 75 6.68 15.07 1.57
N VAL A 76 7.78 15.75 1.86
CA VAL A 76 8.64 16.42 0.88
C VAL A 76 10.06 15.84 0.94
N GLY A 77 10.60 15.54 -0.24
CA GLY A 77 11.96 15.00 -0.38
C GLY A 77 12.06 13.48 -0.26
N CYS A 78 13.06 12.93 -0.94
CA CYS A 78 13.29 11.48 -1.01
C CYS A 78 13.75 10.94 0.37
N GLY A 79 12.98 10.02 0.96
CA GLY A 79 13.41 9.20 2.10
C GLY A 79 12.98 9.65 3.50
N TYR A 80 12.52 10.88 3.71
CA TYR A 80 11.97 11.28 5.01
C TYR A 80 10.60 10.60 5.21
N ARG A 81 10.44 9.84 6.30
CA ARG A 81 9.18 9.13 6.65
C ARG A 81 8.74 8.03 5.68
N GLU A 82 9.65 7.54 4.84
CA GLU A 82 9.41 6.42 3.91
C GLU A 82 8.87 5.17 4.61
N ARG A 83 9.42 4.85 5.81
CA ARG A 83 8.88 3.75 6.62
C ARG A 83 7.41 3.97 6.98
N ARG A 84 7.02 5.17 7.43
CA ARG A 84 5.62 5.49 7.73
C ARG A 84 4.75 5.37 6.48
N CYS A 85 5.26 5.82 5.33
CA CYS A 85 4.58 5.70 4.05
C CYS A 85 4.30 4.22 3.74
N ARG A 86 5.33 3.39 3.67
CA ARG A 86 5.26 1.94 3.44
C ARG A 86 4.28 1.22 4.37
N MET A 87 4.41 1.44 5.68
CA MET A 87 3.54 0.79 6.66
C MET A 87 2.07 1.23 6.51
N THR A 88 1.83 2.50 6.18
CA THR A 88 0.47 2.99 5.92
C THR A 88 -0.09 2.40 4.63
N THR A 89 0.72 2.36 3.56
CA THR A 89 0.35 1.77 2.26
C THR A 89 0.00 0.30 2.41
N ALA A 90 0.81 -0.47 3.15
CA ALA A 90 0.54 -1.89 3.39
C ALA A 90 -0.81 -2.11 4.08
N ARG A 91 -1.10 -1.34 5.13
CA ARG A 91 -2.38 -1.42 5.85
C ARG A 91 -3.60 -0.97 5.05
N LEU A 92 -3.41 -0.16 4.00
CA LEU A 92 -4.49 0.24 3.10
C LEU A 92 -4.74 -0.77 1.98
N LEU A 93 -3.69 -1.46 1.54
CA LEU A 93 -3.74 -2.35 0.37
C LEU A 93 -4.06 -3.80 0.73
N ILE A 94 -3.77 -4.23 1.96
CA ILE A 94 -3.96 -5.60 2.44
C ILE A 94 -5.18 -5.63 3.37
N ASP A 95 -6.17 -6.42 2.97
CA ASP A 95 -7.26 -6.84 3.84
C ASP A 95 -6.75 -7.92 4.82
N GLU A 96 -7.12 -7.81 6.09
CA GLU A 96 -6.59 -8.69 7.14
C GLU A 96 -7.11 -10.13 7.00
N ASP A 97 -8.36 -10.34 6.58
CA ASP A 97 -8.91 -11.68 6.43
C ASP A 97 -8.33 -12.39 5.21
N ASP A 98 -8.11 -11.66 4.12
CA ASP A 98 -7.43 -12.21 2.94
C ASP A 98 -5.96 -12.49 3.22
N TYR A 99 -5.28 -11.62 3.99
CA TYR A 99 -3.92 -11.88 4.44
C TYR A 99 -3.82 -13.18 5.23
N ARG A 100 -4.70 -13.41 6.23
CA ARG A 100 -4.68 -14.63 7.05
C ARG A 100 -4.88 -15.89 6.20
N LYS A 101 -5.77 -15.85 5.20
CA LYS A 101 -5.98 -16.97 4.28
C LYS A 101 -4.72 -17.23 3.45
N ALA A 102 -4.13 -16.18 2.88
CA ALA A 102 -2.92 -16.29 2.07
C ALA A 102 -1.72 -16.78 2.91
N GLU A 103 -1.57 -16.27 4.13
CA GLU A 103 -0.50 -16.68 5.06
C GLU A 103 -0.60 -18.16 5.40
N ALA A 104 -1.81 -18.66 5.68
CA ALA A 104 -2.04 -20.08 5.94
C ALA A 104 -1.86 -20.98 4.70
N MET A 105 -2.11 -20.45 3.50
CA MET A 105 -2.00 -21.20 2.25
C MET A 105 -0.55 -21.32 1.76
N TYR A 106 0.24 -20.27 1.96
CA TYR A 106 1.58 -20.12 1.39
C TYR A 106 2.69 -20.07 2.44
N ASP A 107 2.40 -20.46 3.69
CA ASP A 107 3.34 -20.49 4.82
C ASP A 107 4.12 -19.18 5.01
N GLY A 108 3.46 -18.05 4.78
CA GLY A 108 4.06 -16.72 4.92
C GLY A 108 5.00 -16.30 3.77
N ASP A 109 5.11 -17.07 2.67
CA ASP A 109 5.97 -16.72 1.53
C ASP A 109 5.53 -15.40 0.86
N PRO A 110 6.37 -14.34 0.87
CA PRO A 110 5.94 -13.03 0.38
C PRO A 110 5.68 -12.94 -1.11
N TRP A 111 6.21 -13.86 -1.92
CA TRP A 111 6.02 -13.84 -3.38
C TRP A 111 4.70 -14.47 -3.76
N LEU A 112 4.41 -15.65 -3.23
CA LEU A 112 3.14 -16.35 -3.46
C LEU A 112 1.96 -15.57 -2.88
N MET A 113 2.11 -15.05 -1.65
CA MET A 113 1.09 -14.21 -1.04
C MET A 113 0.85 -12.92 -1.82
N ALA A 114 1.90 -12.31 -2.41
CA ALA A 114 1.74 -11.09 -3.19
C ALA A 114 0.92 -11.31 -4.46
N GLU A 115 1.08 -12.47 -5.10
CA GLU A 115 0.27 -12.87 -6.24
C GLU A 115 -1.20 -13.03 -5.83
N GLU A 116 -1.48 -13.77 -4.76
CA GLU A 116 -2.83 -13.97 -4.22
C GLU A 116 -3.52 -12.66 -3.82
N LEU A 117 -2.80 -11.80 -3.11
CA LEU A 117 -3.32 -10.53 -2.56
C LEU A 117 -3.31 -9.38 -3.59
N ASN A 118 -2.83 -9.63 -4.82
CA ASN A 118 -2.67 -8.64 -5.87
C ASN A 118 -1.93 -7.37 -5.39
N VAL A 119 -0.79 -7.58 -4.72
CA VAL A 119 0.13 -6.54 -4.25
C VAL A 119 1.56 -6.86 -4.68
N THR A 120 2.53 -6.02 -4.33
CA THR A 120 3.95 -6.36 -4.51
C THR A 120 4.47 -7.15 -3.30
N PRO A 121 5.51 -7.98 -3.47
CA PRO A 121 6.17 -8.64 -2.34
C PRO A 121 6.68 -7.67 -1.27
N GLN A 122 7.02 -6.44 -1.66
CA GLN A 122 7.41 -5.41 -0.70
C GLN A 122 6.26 -5.04 0.24
N VAL A 123 5.06 -4.87 -0.30
CA VAL A 123 3.86 -4.55 0.49
C VAL A 123 3.52 -5.68 1.47
N VAL A 124 3.70 -6.95 1.08
CA VAL A 124 3.52 -8.10 1.98
C VAL A 124 4.52 -8.05 3.14
N ARG A 125 5.81 -7.84 2.84
CA ARG A 125 6.85 -7.72 3.87
C ARG A 125 6.60 -6.55 4.82
N ASP A 126 6.18 -5.40 4.29
CA ASP A 126 5.84 -4.22 5.10
C ASP A 126 4.64 -4.52 6.03
N TYR A 127 3.67 -5.31 5.57
CA TYR A 127 2.54 -5.75 6.41
C TYR A 127 2.96 -6.74 7.49
N GLN A 128 3.82 -7.71 7.17
CA GLN A 128 4.42 -8.62 8.14
C GLN A 128 5.18 -7.85 9.23
N GLU A 129 5.97 -6.84 8.86
CA GLU A 129 6.66 -5.96 9.81
C GLU A 129 5.66 -5.21 10.69
N CYS A 130 4.54 -4.73 10.15
CA CYS A 130 3.47 -4.13 10.95
C CYS A 130 2.95 -5.09 12.03
N LEU A 131 2.68 -6.35 11.67
CA LEU A 131 2.17 -7.35 12.60
C LEU A 131 3.18 -7.68 13.70
N HIS A 132 4.46 -7.78 13.36
CA HIS A 132 5.53 -7.99 14.34
C HIS A 132 5.64 -6.82 15.32
N ASP A 133 5.63 -5.58 14.84
CA ASP A 133 5.66 -4.39 15.71
C ASP A 133 4.47 -4.39 16.69
N PHE A 134 3.27 -4.76 16.23
CA PHE A 134 2.10 -4.88 17.11
C PHE A 134 2.21 -6.03 18.11
N ALA A 135 2.78 -7.17 17.71
CA ALA A 135 3.00 -8.32 18.59
C ALA A 135 4.04 -8.00 19.68
N VAL A 136 5.09 -7.24 19.35
CA VAL A 136 6.10 -6.77 20.31
C VAL A 136 5.51 -5.75 21.29
N ILE A 137 4.61 -4.88 20.82
CA ILE A 137 3.96 -3.85 21.66
C ILE A 137 2.82 -4.44 22.50
N THR A 138 2.16 -5.51 22.05
CA THR A 138 1.07 -6.19 22.78
C THR A 138 1.34 -7.69 22.97
N PRO A 139 2.26 -8.08 23.87
CA PRO A 139 2.58 -9.50 24.10
C PRO A 139 1.38 -10.35 24.54
N GLU A 140 0.34 -9.73 25.09
CA GLU A 140 -0.75 -10.43 25.77
C GLU A 140 -1.89 -10.95 24.86
N ARG A 141 -1.87 -10.67 23.55
CA ARG A 141 -2.93 -11.16 22.64
C ARG A 141 -2.64 -12.48 21.93
N ARG A 142 -1.52 -13.13 22.25
CA ARG A 142 -1.14 -14.43 21.64
C ARG A 142 -1.83 -15.65 22.28
N CYS A 143 -2.72 -15.45 23.27
CA CYS A 143 -3.29 -16.53 24.08
C CYS A 143 -4.83 -16.76 23.93
N LEU A 144 -5.46 -16.46 22.79
CA LEU A 144 -6.91 -16.73 22.61
C LEU A 144 -7.31 -17.49 21.34
N ILE A 145 -6.37 -18.09 20.60
CA ILE A 145 -6.68 -19.06 19.55
C ILE A 145 -5.92 -20.35 19.81
N GLY A 146 -6.43 -21.15 20.74
CA GLY A 146 -5.82 -22.44 21.03
C GLY A 146 -6.29 -23.13 22.31
N THR A 147 -7.60 -23.27 22.54
CA THR A 147 -8.09 -24.42 23.32
C THR A 147 -9.41 -24.89 22.74
N GLN A 148 -9.35 -25.97 21.98
CA GLN A 148 -10.49 -26.84 21.74
C GLN A 148 -10.87 -27.53 23.06
N ALA A 149 -12.17 -27.58 23.34
CA ALA A 149 -12.81 -28.66 24.09
C ALA A 149 -14.18 -28.90 23.45
#